data_AF-A0A6P0DWX2-F1
#
_entry.id   AF-A0A6P0DWX2-F1
#
_cell.length_a   1.000
_cell.length_b   1.000
_cell.length_c   1.000
_cell.angle_alpha   90.00
_cell.angle_beta   90.00
_cell.angle_gamma   90.00
#
_symmetry.space_group_name_H-M   'P 1'
#
loop_
_entity.id
_entity.type
_entity.pdbx_description
1 polymer ?
#
loop_
_entity_poly.entity_id
_entity_poly.type
_entity_poly.pdbx_seq_one_letter_code
_entity_poly.pdbx_strand_id
1 'polypeptide(L)'
;GLLMNERSGVLNLGAEGMMLVAAVVGFMVGYQTQIPLLGFAAGALAGMVMAALFAWLALVLVTNQVATGLALSIFGTGLSAFMGQRFVGMSLPAQAHGIPGLESIPFVGPALFAHHWMVYFSLLLCGAIAWFLFKTRAGL
;
A
#
# COMPACT_ATOMS: atom_id res chain seq x y z
N GLY A 1 -0.26 -3.44 8.70
CA GLY A 1 0.42 -2.13 8.84
C GLY A 1 0.11 -1.51 10.17
N LEU A 2 -0.99 -0.74 10.26
CA LEU A 2 -1.36 0.03 11.45
C LEU A 2 -1.44 -0.79 12.75
N LEU A 3 -2.08 -1.96 12.71
CA LEU A 3 -2.15 -2.89 13.85
C LEU A 3 -0.79 -3.34 14.37
N MET A 4 0.24 -3.38 13.51
CA MET A 4 1.60 -3.76 13.89
C MET A 4 2.26 -2.59 14.65
N ASN A 5 2.07 -1.38 14.15
CA ASN A 5 2.58 -0.16 14.77
C ASN A 5 1.97 0.05 16.16
N GLU A 6 0.65 -0.07 16.28
CA GLU A 6 -0.04 0.04 17.57
C GLU A 6 0.45 -1.01 18.58
N ARG A 7 0.68 -2.26 18.14
CA ARG A 7 1.25 -3.30 19.02
C ARG A 7 2.68 -3.04 19.42
N SER A 8 3.47 -2.36 18.60
CA SER A 8 4.83 -1.92 18.95
C SER A 8 4.87 -0.64 19.82
N GLY A 9 3.71 -0.08 20.18
CA GLY A 9 3.62 1.16 20.95
C GLY A 9 3.89 2.43 20.13
N VAL A 10 3.92 2.32 18.80
CA VAL A 10 4.18 3.44 17.87
C VAL A 10 2.86 3.86 17.21
N LEU A 11 2.42 5.09 17.48
CA LEU A 11 1.21 5.65 16.89
C LEU A 11 1.56 6.39 15.59
N ASN A 12 1.38 5.72 14.45
CA ASN A 12 1.67 6.30 13.13
C ASN A 12 0.43 6.88 12.47
N LEU A 13 0.16 8.14 12.80
CA LEU A 13 -0.87 8.97 12.16
C LEU A 13 -0.46 9.44 10.75
N GLY A 14 0.79 9.21 10.35
CA GLY A 14 1.36 9.54 9.03
C GLY A 14 1.01 8.54 7.92
N ALA A 15 0.41 7.41 8.27
CA ALA A 15 0.16 6.31 7.35
C ALA A 15 -0.76 6.70 6.18
N GLU A 16 -1.68 7.64 6.39
CA GLU A 16 -2.56 8.15 5.34
C GLU A 16 -1.75 8.87 4.25
N GLY A 17 -0.84 9.79 4.63
CA GLY A 17 0.04 10.45 3.66
C GLY A 17 1.00 9.49 2.96
N MET A 18 1.54 8.48 3.68
CA MET A 18 2.39 7.44 3.07
C MET A 18 1.62 6.67 1.99
N MET A 19 0.37 6.31 2.27
CA MET A 19 -0.50 5.58 1.35
C MET A 19 -0.80 6.40 0.09
N LEU A 20 -1.11 7.69 0.24
CA LEU A 20 -1.40 8.58 -0.90
C LEU A 20 -0.18 8.74 -1.83
N VAL A 21 1.01 8.93 -1.27
CA VAL A 21 2.25 9.03 -2.07
C VAL A 21 2.55 7.70 -2.77
N ALA A 22 2.43 6.57 -2.06
CA ALA A 22 2.63 5.25 -2.65
C ALA A 22 1.65 4.99 -3.82
N ALA A 23 0.38 5.37 -3.65
CA ALA A 23 -0.65 5.21 -4.66
C ALA A 23 -0.35 6.04 -5.91
N VAL A 24 -0.01 7.32 -5.76
CA VAL A 24 0.24 8.19 -6.92
C VAL A 24 1.49 7.79 -7.69
N VAL A 25 2.57 7.41 -6.99
CA VAL A 25 3.81 6.96 -7.63
C VAL A 25 3.58 5.63 -8.34
N GLY A 26 2.87 4.70 -7.70
CA GLY A 26 2.54 3.42 -8.32
C GLY A 26 1.67 3.58 -9.57
N PHE A 27 0.66 4.45 -9.52
CA PHE A 27 -0.16 4.78 -10.68
C PHE A 27 0.65 5.44 -11.79
N MET A 28 1.48 6.44 -11.47
CA MET A 28 2.30 7.18 -12.42
C MET A 28 3.27 6.26 -13.18
N VAL A 29 3.91 5.32 -12.49
CA VAL A 29 4.83 4.34 -13.10
C VAL A 29 4.05 3.29 -13.89
N GLY A 30 2.97 2.75 -13.32
CA GLY A 30 2.12 1.77 -14.01
C GLY A 30 1.53 2.34 -15.31
N TYR A 31 1.10 3.60 -15.29
CA TYR A 31 0.55 4.29 -16.45
C TYR A 31 1.61 4.54 -17.53
N GLN A 32 2.81 4.99 -17.17
CA GLN A 32 3.84 5.28 -18.16
C GLN A 32 4.45 4.01 -18.76
N THR A 33 4.67 3.00 -17.94
CA THR A 33 5.31 1.75 -18.37
C THR A 33 4.33 0.78 -19.02
N GLN A 34 3.02 0.93 -18.76
CA GLN A 34 1.97 -0.03 -19.10
C GLN A 34 2.22 -1.44 -18.52
N ILE A 35 3.08 -1.54 -17.50
CA ILE A 35 3.42 -2.78 -16.80
C ILE A 35 2.93 -2.65 -15.36
N PRO A 36 1.81 -3.32 -14.98
CA PRO A 36 1.24 -3.19 -13.63
C PRO A 36 2.23 -3.54 -12.52
N LEU A 37 3.09 -4.55 -12.75
CA LEU A 37 4.08 -5.00 -11.77
C LEU A 37 5.09 -3.90 -11.40
N LEU A 38 5.52 -3.09 -12.37
CA LEU A 38 6.43 -1.97 -12.11
C LEU A 38 5.74 -0.86 -11.32
N GLY A 39 4.45 -0.62 -11.58
CA GLY A 39 3.63 0.28 -10.77
C GLY A 39 3.56 -0.18 -9.31
N PHE A 40 3.30 -1.45 -9.07
CA PHE A 40 3.28 -2.00 -7.71
C PHE A 40 4.64 -1.92 -7.01
N ALA A 41 5.73 -2.26 -7.71
CA ALA A 41 7.07 -2.15 -7.17
C ALA A 41 7.45 -0.71 -6.82
N ALA A 42 7.15 0.24 -7.70
CA ALA A 42 7.41 1.66 -7.47
C ALA A 42 6.57 2.23 -6.32
N GLY A 43 5.29 1.87 -6.23
CA GLY A 43 4.43 2.26 -5.12
C GLY A 43 4.92 1.70 -3.78
N ALA A 44 5.33 0.42 -3.75
CA ALA A 44 5.92 -0.20 -2.57
C ALA A 44 7.21 0.52 -2.13
N LEU A 45 8.11 0.83 -3.07
CA LEU A 45 9.33 1.58 -2.80
C LEU A 45 9.03 3.00 -2.27
N ALA A 46 8.09 3.71 -2.87
CA ALA A 46 7.69 5.04 -2.40
C ALA A 46 7.11 5.00 -0.98
N GLY A 47 6.24 4.02 -0.69
CA GLY A 47 5.72 3.79 0.66
C GLY A 47 6.83 3.46 1.66
N MET A 48 7.81 2.62 1.26
CA MET A 48 8.98 2.31 2.09
C MET A 48 9.82 3.54 2.38
N VAL A 49 10.06 4.41 1.40
CA VAL A 49 10.82 5.66 1.59
C VAL A 49 10.09 6.58 2.57
N MET A 50 8.77 6.74 2.42
CA MET A 50 7.97 7.56 3.34
C MET A 50 7.95 6.99 4.77
N ALA A 51 7.84 5.66 4.90
CA ALA A 51 7.91 4.97 6.19
C ALA A 51 9.30 5.09 6.83
N ALA A 52 10.38 4.98 6.03
CA ALA A 52 11.75 5.17 6.49
C ALA A 52 12.01 6.61 6.96
N LEU A 53 11.46 7.61 6.25
CA LEU A 53 11.52 9.00 6.66
C LEU A 53 10.81 9.21 8.02
N PHE A 54 9.62 8.64 8.21
CA PHE A 54 8.94 8.67 9.50
C PHE A 54 9.77 8.02 10.60
N ALA A 55 10.30 6.82 10.34
CA ALA A 55 11.12 6.09 11.30
C ALA A 55 12.38 6.88 11.66
N TRP A 56 13.03 7.53 10.70
CA TRP A 56 14.19 8.39 10.95
C TRP A 56 13.84 9.56 11.86
N LEU A 57 12.75 10.28 11.57
CA LEU A 57 12.29 11.41 12.39
C LEU A 57 11.92 10.96 13.81
N ALA A 58 11.10 9.91 13.93
CA ALA A 58 10.58 9.44 15.20
C ALA A 58 11.63 8.72 16.07
N LEU A 59 12.53 7.93 15.48
CA LEU A 59 13.46 7.08 16.22
C LEU A 59 14.85 7.71 16.37
N VAL A 60 15.39 8.33 15.32
CA VAL A 60 16.75 8.90 15.35
C VAL A 60 16.75 10.31 15.91
N LEU A 61 15.80 11.13 15.47
CA LEU A 61 15.67 12.53 15.93
C LEU A 61 14.79 12.66 17.19
N VAL A 62 14.21 11.56 17.66
CA VAL A 62 13.42 11.48 18.90
C VAL A 62 12.29 12.53 18.92
N THR A 63 11.65 12.75 17.77
CA THR A 63 10.54 13.71 17.68
C THR A 63 9.25 13.11 18.21
N ASN A 64 8.28 13.98 18.53
CA ASN A 64 6.94 13.53 18.91
C ASN A 64 6.26 12.85 17.71
N GLN A 65 6.03 11.54 17.83
CA GLN A 65 5.43 10.69 16.81
C GLN A 65 4.07 11.18 16.33
N VAL A 66 3.25 11.77 17.21
CA VAL A 66 1.93 12.30 16.87
C VAL A 66 2.07 13.51 15.94
N ALA A 67 2.89 14.48 16.34
CA ALA A 67 3.13 15.68 15.54
C ALA A 67 3.81 15.36 14.21
N THR A 68 4.83 14.49 14.25
CA THR A 68 5.53 14.02 13.05
C THR A 68 4.61 13.23 12.12
N GLY A 69 3.74 12.37 12.67
CA GLY A 69 2.76 11.63 11.90
C GLY A 69 1.77 12.56 11.19
N LEU A 70 1.18 13.51 11.91
CA LEU A 70 0.26 14.49 11.31
C LEU A 70 0.94 15.34 10.23
N ALA A 71 2.17 15.82 10.50
CA ALA A 71 2.94 16.60 9.53
C ALA A 71 3.24 15.77 8.26
N LEU A 72 3.60 14.49 8.42
CA LEU A 72 3.86 13.61 7.29
C LEU A 72 2.58 13.28 6.51
N SER A 73 1.44 13.16 7.18
CA SER A 73 0.15 13.02 6.51
C SER A 73 -0.17 14.24 5.65
N ILE A 74 -0.06 15.45 6.20
CA ILE A 74 -0.29 16.70 5.45
C ILE A 74 0.70 16.80 4.27
N PHE A 75 1.98 16.52 4.52
CA PHE A 75 3.01 16.51 3.49
C PHE A 75 2.70 15.49 2.38
N GLY A 76 2.34 14.26 2.73
CA GLY A 76 2.00 13.21 1.78
C GLY A 76 0.76 13.56 0.96
N THR A 77 -0.25 14.18 1.57
CA THR A 77 -1.44 14.69 0.85
C THR A 77 -1.06 15.78 -0.15
N GLY A 78 -0.26 16.77 0.26
CA GLY A 78 0.19 17.84 -0.65
C GLY A 78 1.08 17.33 -1.78
N LEU A 79 2.05 16.48 -1.46
CA LEU A 79 2.96 15.89 -2.43
C LEU A 79 2.24 15.00 -3.43
N SER A 80 1.34 14.13 -2.95
CA SER A 80 0.55 13.26 -3.83
C SER A 80 -0.35 14.05 -4.76
N ALA A 81 -1.00 15.11 -4.27
CA ALA A 81 -1.82 16.00 -5.10
C ALA A 81 -0.96 16.69 -6.18
N PHE A 82 0.19 17.24 -5.81
CA PHE A 82 1.10 17.92 -6.75
C PHE A 82 1.61 16.96 -7.84
N MET A 83 2.08 15.77 -7.47
CA MET A 83 2.57 14.77 -8.43
C MET A 83 1.43 14.20 -9.30
N GLY A 84 0.25 14.00 -8.70
CA GLY A 84 -0.91 13.38 -9.35
C GLY A 84 -1.67 14.30 -10.30
N GLN A 85 -1.49 15.61 -10.23
CA GLN A 85 -2.25 16.60 -11.01
C GLN A 85 -2.35 16.28 -12.51
N ARG A 86 -1.25 15.82 -13.12
CA ARG A 86 -1.19 15.51 -14.57
C ARG A 86 -1.89 14.20 -14.94
N PHE A 87 -2.20 13.36 -13.96
CA PHE A 87 -2.77 12.03 -14.13
C PHE A 87 -4.25 11.97 -13.71
N VAL A 88 -4.81 13.08 -13.22
CA VAL A 88 -6.23 13.17 -12.86
C VAL A 88 -7.09 12.88 -14.08
N GLY A 89 -8.03 11.95 -13.94
CA GLY A 89 -8.94 11.53 -15.02
C GLY A 89 -8.36 10.50 -15.99
N MET A 90 -7.08 10.12 -15.84
CA MET A 90 -6.50 9.01 -16.60
C MET A 90 -6.87 7.68 -15.92
N SER A 91 -7.02 6.63 -16.72
CA SER A 91 -7.27 5.27 -16.22
C SER A 91 -6.32 4.29 -16.87
N LEU A 92 -5.94 3.25 -16.11
CA LEU A 92 -5.30 2.07 -16.69
C LEU A 92 -6.39 1.11 -17.16
N PRO A 93 -6.20 0.43 -18.30
CA PRO A 93 -7.10 -0.63 -18.72
C PRO A 93 -7.15 -1.72 -17.64
N ALA A 94 -8.36 -2.06 -17.19
CA ALA A 94 -8.58 -3.08 -16.18
C ALA A 94 -8.29 -4.46 -16.77
N GLN A 95 -7.12 -5.02 -16.49
CA GLN A 95 -6.77 -6.38 -16.88
C GLN A 95 -7.26 -7.39 -15.84
N ALA A 96 -8.58 -7.55 -15.71
CA ALA A 96 -9.14 -8.62 -14.89
C ALA A 96 -8.94 -9.96 -15.63
N HIS A 97 -7.87 -10.67 -15.28
CA HIS A 97 -7.71 -12.07 -15.66
C HIS A 97 -8.18 -12.92 -14.48
N GLY A 98 -9.46 -13.30 -14.49
CA GLY A 98 -10.00 -14.29 -13.55
C GLY A 98 -9.41 -15.67 -13.78
N ILE A 99 -9.67 -16.60 -12.85
CA ILE A 99 -9.18 -17.98 -12.97
C ILE A 99 -9.99 -18.70 -14.06
N PRO A 100 -9.37 -19.15 -15.17
CA PRO A 100 -10.09 -19.78 -16.27
C PRO A 100 -10.86 -21.01 -15.79
N GLY A 101 -12.17 -21.04 -16.03
CA GLY A 101 -13.05 -22.17 -15.70
C GLY A 101 -13.79 -22.10 -14.36
N LEU A 102 -13.32 -21.33 -13.37
CA LEU A 102 -14.06 -21.10 -12.11
C LEU A 102 -14.85 -19.78 -12.12
N GLU A 103 -14.50 -18.86 -13.02
CA GLU A 103 -15.15 -17.57 -13.16
C GLU A 103 -16.59 -17.66 -13.72
N SER A 104 -16.89 -18.71 -14.48
CA SER A 104 -18.20 -18.93 -15.12
C SER A 104 -19.27 -19.55 -14.22
N ILE A 105 -18.95 -19.86 -12.95
CA ILE A 105 -19.94 -20.38 -12.01
C ILE A 105 -20.89 -19.24 -11.62
N PRO A 106 -22.21 -19.34 -11.87
CA PRO A 106 -23.14 -18.28 -11.50
C PRO A 106 -23.08 -18.00 -10.00
N PHE A 107 -23.13 -16.72 -9.62
CA PHE A 107 -23.02 -16.20 -8.26
C PHE A 107 -21.61 -16.32 -7.62
N VAL A 108 -21.01 -17.51 -7.58
CA VAL A 108 -19.73 -17.74 -6.87
C VAL A 108 -18.51 -17.35 -7.71
N GLY A 109 -18.56 -17.59 -9.03
CA GLY A 109 -17.50 -17.28 -9.98
C GLY A 109 -17.12 -15.80 -10.00
N PRO A 110 -18.08 -14.89 -10.27
CA PRO A 110 -17.82 -13.44 -10.25
C PRO A 110 -17.42 -12.93 -8.86
N ALA A 111 -18.01 -13.49 -7.80
CA ALA A 111 -17.79 -13.03 -6.44
C ALA A 111 -16.38 -13.35 -5.91
N LEU A 112 -15.78 -14.47 -6.32
CA LEU A 112 -14.50 -14.93 -5.76
C LEU A 112 -13.39 -15.16 -6.78
N PHE A 113 -13.72 -15.43 -8.05
CA PHE A 113 -12.77 -15.93 -9.06
C PHE A 113 -12.50 -14.95 -10.22
N ALA A 114 -13.22 -13.82 -10.26
CA ALA A 114 -13.05 -12.75 -11.27
C ALA A 114 -12.09 -11.62 -10.85
N HIS A 115 -11.34 -11.81 -9.75
CA HIS A 115 -10.51 -10.73 -9.19
C HIS A 115 -9.11 -10.74 -9.81
N HIS A 116 -8.49 -9.56 -9.90
CA HIS A 116 -7.10 -9.43 -10.33
C HIS A 116 -6.17 -10.22 -9.39
N TRP A 117 -5.11 -10.83 -9.92
CA TRP A 117 -4.18 -11.68 -9.16
C TRP A 117 -3.64 -11.01 -7.87
N MET A 118 -3.51 -9.68 -7.89
CA MET A 118 -3.05 -8.87 -6.76
C MET A 118 -3.99 -8.95 -5.54
N VAL A 119 -5.29 -9.18 -5.74
CA VAL A 119 -6.24 -9.38 -4.63
C VAL A 119 -5.87 -10.66 -3.87
N TYR A 120 -5.71 -11.77 -4.57
CA TYR A 120 -5.28 -13.04 -3.95
C TYR A 120 -3.91 -12.92 -3.29
N PHE A 121 -2.97 -12.22 -3.94
CA PHE A 121 -1.65 -11.97 -3.36
C PHE A 121 -1.74 -11.17 -2.05
N SER A 122 -2.57 -10.13 -1.99
CA SER A 122 -2.75 -9.32 -0.77
C SER A 122 -3.41 -10.11 0.37
N LEU A 123 -4.38 -10.98 0.07
CA LEU A 123 -4.98 -11.89 1.05
C LEU A 123 -3.96 -12.89 1.59
N LEU A 124 -3.14 -13.48 0.69
CA LEU A 124 -2.06 -14.38 1.07
C LEU A 124 -1.04 -13.66 1.95
N LEU A 125 -0.63 -12.44 1.60
CA LEU A 125 0.27 -11.60 2.39
C LEU A 125 -0.31 -11.29 3.77
N CYS A 126 -1.60 -10.95 3.85
CA CYS A 126 -2.30 -10.70 5.10
C CYS A 126 -2.23 -11.94 6.01
N GLY A 127 -2.55 -13.12 5.48
CA GLY A 127 -2.46 -14.39 6.20
C GLY A 127 -1.02 -14.73 6.62
N ALA A 128 -0.05 -14.52 5.73
CA ALA A 128 1.37 -14.74 6.01
C ALA A 128 1.90 -13.82 7.12
N ILE A 129 1.52 -12.54 7.09
CA ILE A 129 1.88 -11.56 8.14
C ILE A 129 1.23 -11.93 9.47
N ALA A 130 -0.06 -12.33 9.46
CA ALA A 130 -0.74 -12.77 10.67
C ALA A 130 -0.07 -14.02 11.26
N TRP A 131 0.22 -15.02 10.44
CA TRP A 131 0.95 -16.21 10.87
C TRP A 131 2.33 -15.86 11.41
N PHE A 132 3.09 -15.00 10.72
CA PHE A 132 4.39 -14.54 11.18
C PHE A 132 4.32 -13.89 12.57
N LEU A 133 3.40 -12.93 12.76
CA LEU A 133 3.22 -12.22 14.03
C LEU A 133 2.74 -13.11 15.19
N PHE A 134 1.86 -14.08 14.93
CA PHE A 134 1.21 -14.85 16.00
C PHE A 134 1.82 -16.24 16.24
N LYS A 135 2.58 -16.78 15.28
CA LYS A 135 3.12 -18.15 15.35
C LYS A 135 4.65 -18.25 15.25
N THR A 136 5.39 -17.16 15.00
CA THR A 136 6.86 -17.22 14.93
C THR A 136 7.52 -16.50 16.10
N ARG A 137 8.72 -16.95 16.47
CA ARG A 137 9.52 -16.38 17.57
C ARG A 137 10.10 -15.00 17.28
N ALA A 138 10.12 -14.56 16.00
CA ALA A 138 10.61 -13.24 15.61
C ALA A 138 9.49 -12.19 15.54
N GLY A 139 8.22 -12.62 15.54
CA GLY A 139 7.05 -11.75 15.60
C GLY A 139 6.58 -11.42 17.03
N LEU A 140 7.23 -12.02 18.04
CA LEU A 140 7.09 -11.84 19.48
C LEU A 140 8.49 -11.67 20.10
#